data_AF-F4YVB0-F1
#
_entry.id   AF-F4YVB0-F1
#
_cell.length_a   1.000
_cell.length_b   1.000
_cell.length_c   1.000
_cell.angle_alpha   90.00
_cell.angle_beta   90.00
_cell.angle_gamma   90.00
#
_symmetry.space_group_name_H-M   'P 1'
#
loop_
_entity.id
_entity.type
_entity.pdbx_description
1 polymer ?
#
loop_
_entity_poly.entity_id
_entity_poly.type
_entity_poly.pdbx_seq_one_letter_code
_entity_poly.pdbx_strand_id
1 'polypeptide(L)' 'LYFIFGVWSGLLGTSLSVLIRTELGTTKSLINNDQIYNVLVT' A
#
# COMPACT_ATOMS: atom_id res chain seq x y z
N LEU A 1 8.22 -23.14 5.67
CA LEU A 1 7.07 -22.25 5.99
C LEU A 1 7.50 -20.78 6.12
N TYR A 2 8.50 -20.46 6.95
CA TYR A 2 9.02 -19.08 7.11
C TYR A 2 9.47 -18.41 5.81
N PHE A 3 10.15 -19.14 4.92
CA PHE A 3 10.59 -18.60 3.63
C PHE A 3 9.41 -18.19 2.72
N ILE A 4 8.36 -19.01 2.67
CA ILE A 4 7.15 -18.72 1.89
C ILE A 4 6.40 -17.51 2.45
N PHE A 5 6.32 -17.41 3.79
CA PHE A 5 5.70 -16.27 4.47
C PHE A 5 6.50 -14.97 4.28
N GLY A 6 7.83 -15.05 4.25
CA GLY A 6 8.68 -13.90 3.97
C GLY A 6 8.47 -13.34 2.56
N VAL A 7 8.43 -14.22 1.55
CA VAL A 7 8.14 -13.81 0.16
C VAL A 7 6.72 -13.23 0.05
N TRP A 8 5.73 -13.87 0.68
CA TRP A 8 4.35 -13.41 0.64
C TRP A 8 4.16 -12.05 1.32
N SER A 9 4.75 -11.84 2.49
CA SER A 9 4.70 -10.55 3.19
C SER A 9 5.45 -9.45 2.44
N GLY A 10 6.54 -9.79 1.73
CA GLY A 10 7.25 -8.86 0.85
C GLY A 10 6.43 -8.43 -0.38
N LEU A 11 5.67 -9.36 -0.97
CA LEU A 11 4.76 -9.06 -2.08
C LEU A 11 3.59 -8.16 -1.64
N LEU A 12 3.07 -8.35 -0.44
CA LEU A 12 2.02 -7.49 0.13
C LEU A 12 2.53 -6.07 0.42
N GLY A 13 3.69 -5.93 1.04
CA GLY A 13 4.26 -4.62 1.37
C GLY A 13 4.64 -3.79 0.13
N THR A 14 5.17 -4.45 -0.92
CA THR A 14 5.50 -3.77 -2.18
C THR A 14 4.25 -3.29 -2.93
N SER A 15 3.19 -4.09 -2.94
CA SER A 15 1.90 -3.69 -3.53
C SER A 15 1.31 -2.46 -2.84
N LEU A 16 1.38 -2.42 -1.50
CA LEU A 16 0.89 -1.28 -0.70
C LEU A 16 1.71 0.00 -0.95
N SER A 17 3.04 -0.13 -1.04
CA SER A 17 3.94 0.99 -1.28
C SER A 17 3.74 1.63 -2.66
N VAL A 18 3.48 0.82 -3.71
CA VAL A 18 3.17 1.36 -5.04
C VAL A 18 1.85 2.12 -5.03
N LEU A 19 0.84 1.61 -4.31
CA LEU A 19 -0.49 2.21 -4.22
C LEU A 19 -0.45 3.59 -3.53
N ILE A 20 0.31 3.72 -2.44
CA ILE A 20 0.54 5.00 -1.75
C ILE A 20 1.30 5.99 -2.66
N ARG A 21 2.29 5.52 -3.42
CA ARG A 21 3.03 6.35 -4.37
C ARG A 21 2.18 6.85 -5.53
N THR A 22 1.24 6.03 -6.02
CA THR A 22 0.34 6.45 -7.10
C THR A 22 -0.65 7.52 -6.62
N GLU A 23 -1.11 7.45 -5.36
CA GLU A 23 -1.93 8.52 -4.76
C GLU A 23 -1.14 9.83 -4.60
N LEU A 24 0.09 9.76 -4.07
CA LEU A 24 0.93 10.95 -3.90
C LEU A 24 1.37 11.58 -5.24
N GLY A 25 1.48 10.78 -6.30
CA GLY A 25 1.90 11.23 -7.63
C GLY A 25 0.81 11.91 -8.46
N THR A 26 -0.47 11.76 -8.10
CA THR A 26 -1.59 12.35 -8.82
C THR A 26 -2.41 13.25 -7.90
N THR A 27 -2.60 14.52 -8.26
CA THR A 27 -3.39 15.50 -7.49
C THR A 27 -4.87 15.16 -7.34
N LYS A 28 -5.33 14.08 -7.99
CA LYS A 28 -6.71 13.60 -7.92
C LYS A 28 -6.72 12.35 -7.05
N SER A 29 -7.22 12.50 -5.83
CA SER A 29 -7.43 11.42 -4.86
C SER A 29 -8.23 10.29 -5.49
N LEU A 30 -7.59 9.13 -5.68
CA LEU A 30 -8.22 7.91 -6.17
C LEU A 30 -8.96 7.23 -5.00
N ILE A 31 -8.35 7.29 -3.82
CA ILE A 31 -8.96 6.94 -2.52
C ILE A 31 -9.52 8.23 -1.90
N ASN A 32 -10.76 8.60 -2.25
CA ASN A 32 -11.52 9.74 -1.69
C ASN A 32 -11.88 9.57 -0.19
N ASN A 33 -11.07 8.85 0.58
CA ASN A 33 -11.28 8.59 1.99
C ASN A 33 -9.95 8.64 2.75
N ASP A 34 -9.68 9.77 3.38
CA ASP A 34 -8.49 10.02 4.20
C ASP A 34 -8.33 9.00 5.35
N GLN A 35 -9.44 8.43 5.84
CA GLN A 35 -9.41 7.43 6.91
C GLN A 35 -8.85 6.09 6.41
N ILE A 36 -9.23 5.67 5.20
CA ILE A 36 -8.70 4.45 4.59
C ILE A 36 -7.25 4.67 4.17
N TYR A 37 -6.89 5.86 3.67
CA TYR A 37 -5.50 6.20 3.37
C TYR A 37 -4.60 6.08 4.60
N ASN A 38 -5.03 6.63 5.73
CA ASN A 38 -4.23 6.58 6.95
C ASN A 38 -4.10 5.16 7.52
N VAL A 39 -5.12 4.30 7.36
CA VAL A 39 -5.01 2.87 7.71
C VAL A 39 -4.09 2.11 6.76
N LEU A 40 -3.96 2.57 5.51
CA LEU A 40 -3.12 1.96 4.49
C LEU A 40 -1.65 2.41 4.60
N VAL A 41 -1.41 3.60 5.17
CA VAL A 41 -0.05 4.12 5.43
C VAL A 41 0.57 3.59 6.72
N THR A 42 -0.23 3.17 7.69
CA THR A 42 0.19 2.59 8.98
C THR A 42 0.22 1.08 8.95
#